data_AF-A0A7R7WB27-F1
#
_entry.id   AF-A0A7R7WB27-F1
#
_cell.length_a   1.000
_cell.length_b   1.000
_cell.length_c   1.000
_cell.angle_alpha   90.00
_cell.angle_beta   90.00
_cell.angle_gamma   90.00
#
_symmetry.space_group_name_H-M   'P 1'
#
loop_
_entity.id
_entity.type
_entity.pdbx_description
1 polymer ?
#
loop_
_entity_poly.entity_id
_entity_poly.type
_entity_poly.pdbx_seq_one_letter_code
_entity_poly.pdbx_strand_id
1 'polypeptide(L)'
;METDVKEKLDMFKDAFFPQPPEVDLTDVRNYKYPSPMQLPPITRREVTEAIRHMPGKKTPGKDTIPSHLLRHISPYIAEPLATLPSVPPVTLLPPTLPRIGHSNAQETGERRL
;
A
#
# COMPACT_ATOMS: atom_id res chain seq x y z
N MET A 1 -42.68 11.53 3.79
CA MET A 1 -42.00 10.73 2.74
C MET A 1 -40.63 10.36 3.29
N GLU A 2 -40.55 9.17 3.89
CA GLU A 2 -39.30 8.63 4.43
C GLU A 2 -38.51 8.06 3.25
N THR A 3 -37.47 8.76 2.80
CA THR A 3 -36.53 8.23 1.81
C THR A 3 -35.84 7.00 2.40
N ASP A 4 -35.87 5.88 1.67
CA ASP A 4 -35.28 4.61 2.05
C ASP A 4 -33.79 4.80 2.39
N VAL A 5 -33.30 4.15 3.43
CA VAL A 5 -31.89 4.28 3.90
C VAL A 5 -30.91 3.97 2.77
N LYS A 6 -31.31 3.07 1.86
CA LYS A 6 -30.56 2.70 0.66
C LYS A 6 -30.38 3.88 -0.31
N GLU A 7 -31.44 4.65 -0.54
CA GLU A 7 -31.43 5.81 -1.43
C GLU A 7 -30.48 6.90 -0.93
N LYS A 8 -30.49 7.17 0.38
CA LYS A 8 -29.52 8.09 0.99
C LYS A 8 -28.09 7.57 0.83
N LEU A 9 -27.87 6.29 1.13
CA LEU A 9 -26.55 5.68 1.05
C LEU A 9 -25.97 5.78 -0.36
N ASP A 10 -26.77 5.52 -1.39
CA ASP A 10 -26.32 5.60 -2.78
C ASP A 10 -26.02 7.05 -3.18
N MET A 11 -26.82 8.02 -2.74
CA MET A 11 -26.51 9.44 -2.93
C MET A 11 -25.23 9.90 -2.21
N PHE A 12 -24.96 9.39 -1.01
CA PHE A 12 -23.70 9.64 -0.31
C PHE A 12 -22.50 9.01 -1.02
N LYS A 13 -22.66 7.80 -1.57
CA LYS A 13 -21.59 7.18 -2.35
C LYS A 13 -21.25 8.01 -3.57
N ASP A 14 -22.25 8.46 -4.32
CA ASP A 14 -22.01 9.22 -5.55
C ASP A 14 -21.42 10.62 -5.26
N ALA A 15 -21.87 11.28 -4.19
CA ALA A 15 -21.39 12.60 -3.82
C ALA A 15 -19.96 12.61 -3.24
N PHE A 16 -19.61 11.59 -2.44
CA PHE A 16 -18.33 11.54 -1.72
C PHE A 16 -17.29 10.62 -2.37
N PHE A 17 -17.72 9.68 -3.22
CA PHE A 17 -16.88 8.69 -3.88
C PHE A 17 -17.22 8.59 -5.38
N PRO A 18 -17.12 9.69 -6.14
CA PRO A 18 -17.31 9.63 -7.58
C PRO A 18 -16.34 8.63 -8.19
N GLN A 19 -16.75 8.01 -9.30
CA GLN A 19 -15.86 7.10 -10.03
C GLN A 19 -14.58 7.85 -10.43
N PRO A 20 -13.38 7.31 -10.11
CA PRO A 20 -12.14 7.92 -10.54
C PRO A 20 -12.10 8.02 -12.07
N PRO A 21 -11.52 9.11 -12.63
CA PRO A 21 -11.29 9.19 -14.06
C PRO A 21 -10.39 8.03 -14.52
N GLU A 22 -10.56 7.61 -15.78
CA GLU A 22 -9.65 6.64 -16.38
C GLU A 22 -8.22 7.18 -16.34
N VAL A 23 -7.33 6.41 -15.74
CA VAL A 23 -5.92 6.76 -15.64
C VAL A 23 -5.25 6.52 -16.98
N ASP A 24 -4.60 7.55 -17.53
CA ASP A 24 -3.68 7.37 -18.65
C ASP A 24 -2.46 6.61 -18.15
N LEU A 25 -2.21 5.43 -18.73
CA LEU A 25 -1.09 4.55 -18.38
C LEU A 25 0.00 4.53 -19.45
N THR A 26 -0.07 5.43 -20.43
CA THR A 26 0.88 5.49 -21.54
C THR A 26 2.33 5.72 -21.07
N ASP A 27 2.50 6.43 -19.96
CA ASP A 27 3.79 6.72 -19.32
C ASP A 27 4.37 5.54 -18.52
N VAL A 28 3.52 4.66 -17.95
CA VAL A 28 3.97 3.52 -17.12
C VAL A 28 4.29 2.28 -17.95
N ARG A 29 3.58 2.03 -19.07
CA ARG A 29 3.64 0.76 -19.82
C ARG A 29 5.03 0.35 -20.30
N ASN A 30 5.92 1.31 -20.55
CA ASN A 30 7.30 1.07 -20.96
C ASN A 30 8.32 1.82 -20.09
N TYR A 31 7.92 2.26 -18.90
CA TYR A 31 8.82 2.98 -18.00
C TYR A 31 9.93 2.05 -17.50
N LYS A 32 11.16 2.35 -17.88
CA LYS A 32 12.34 1.67 -17.35
C LYS A 32 12.71 2.32 -16.02
N TYR A 33 12.31 1.67 -14.92
CA TYR A 33 12.75 2.09 -13.60
C TYR A 33 14.28 2.07 -13.52
N PRO A 34 14.90 3.09 -12.90
CA PRO A 34 16.33 3.07 -12.64
C PRO A 34 16.68 1.90 -11.73
N SER A 35 17.95 1.49 -11.76
CA SER A 35 18.46 0.52 -10.79
C SER A 35 18.17 1.00 -9.36
N PRO A 36 17.74 0.10 -8.45
CA PRO A 36 17.55 0.46 -7.05
C PRO A 36 18.77 1.18 -6.49
N MET A 37 18.54 2.31 -5.82
CA MET A 37 19.61 3.02 -5.12
C MET A 37 20.16 2.13 -4.02
N GLN A 38 21.49 2.01 -3.93
CA GLN A 38 22.12 1.33 -2.81
C GLN A 38 22.02 2.24 -1.59
N LEU A 39 21.29 1.78 -0.57
CA LEU A 39 21.23 2.44 0.72
C LEU A 39 22.42 1.97 1.59
N PRO A 40 23.05 2.87 2.36
CA PRO A 40 24.06 2.45 3.31
C PRO A 40 23.44 1.54 4.39
N PRO A 41 24.23 0.67 5.03
CA PRO A 41 23.76 -0.11 6.17
C PRO A 41 23.24 0.79 7.29
N ILE A 42 22.11 0.40 7.89
CA ILE A 42 21.56 1.10 9.05
C ILE A 42 22.50 0.86 10.24
N THR A 43 22.86 1.93 10.94
CA THR A 43 23.74 1.87 12.10
C THR A 43 22.97 1.71 13.40
N ARG A 44 23.59 1.07 14.41
CA ARG A 44 23.06 1.03 15.78
C ARG A 44 22.70 2.41 16.32
N ARG A 45 23.50 3.43 15.98
CA ARG A 45 23.26 4.82 16.40
C ARG A 45 21.96 5.35 15.81
N GLU A 46 21.74 5.18 14.52
CA GLU A 46 20.50 5.63 13.86
C GLU A 46 19.27 4.95 14.47
N VAL A 47 19.33 3.65 14.75
CA VAL A 47 18.23 2.94 15.41
C VAL A 47 17.98 3.50 16.82
N THR A 48 19.04 3.72 17.59
CA THR A 48 18.94 4.28 18.95
C THR A 48 18.30 5.67 18.93
N GLU A 49 18.74 6.52 18.01
CA GLU A 49 18.21 7.86 17.84
C GLU A 49 16.74 7.83 17.38
N ALA A 50 16.39 6.95 16.43
CA ALA A 50 15.02 6.80 15.96
C ALA A 50 14.07 6.42 17.11
N ILE A 51 14.44 5.43 17.92
CA ILE A 51 13.66 5.00 19.10
C ILE A 51 13.56 6.15 20.12
N ARG A 52 14.65 6.88 20.36
CA ARG A 52 14.68 8.01 21.30
C ARG A 52 13.78 9.18 20.87
N HIS A 53 13.56 9.37 19.58
CA HIS A 53 12.68 10.45 19.07
C HIS A 53 11.23 9.98 18.80
N MET A 54 10.88 8.70 19.01
CA MET A 54 9.52 8.20 18.81
C MET A 54 8.49 8.85 19.74
N PRO A 55 7.38 9.44 19.26
CA PRO A 55 6.39 10.09 20.13
C PRO A 55 5.84 9.13 21.20
N GLY A 56 6.00 9.48 22.49
CA GLY A 56 5.65 8.61 23.62
C GLY A 56 4.14 8.38 23.84
N LYS A 57 3.29 9.14 23.16
CA LYS A 57 1.82 9.08 23.26
C LYS A 57 1.16 8.27 22.14
N LYS A 58 1.93 7.54 21.33
CA LYS A 58 1.36 6.68 20.28
C LYS A 58 0.72 5.43 20.89
N THR A 59 -0.51 5.16 20.46
CA THR A 59 -1.23 3.91 20.76
C THR A 59 -0.41 2.72 20.27
N PRO A 60 -0.35 1.61 21.04
CA PRO A 60 0.30 0.38 20.60
C PRO A 60 -0.25 -0.13 19.25
N GLY A 61 0.61 -0.80 18.47
CA GLY A 61 0.21 -1.44 17.23
C GLY A 61 -0.56 -2.75 17.47
N LYS A 62 -0.70 -3.56 16.41
CA LYS A 62 -1.28 -4.92 16.49
C LYS A 62 -0.49 -5.84 17.44
N ASP A 63 0.80 -5.58 17.60
CA ASP A 63 1.70 -6.26 18.54
C ASP A 63 1.43 -5.92 20.01
N THR A 64 0.57 -4.93 20.28
CA THR A 64 0.27 -4.40 21.62
C THR A 64 1.47 -3.83 22.38
N ILE A 65 2.61 -3.63 21.72
CA ILE A 65 3.84 -3.15 22.36
C ILE A 65 3.81 -1.63 22.48
N PRO A 66 3.88 -1.07 23.69
CA PRO A 66 3.90 0.38 23.86
C PRO A 66 5.24 1.02 23.46
N SER A 67 5.18 2.25 22.96
CA SER A 67 6.37 3.02 22.57
C SER A 67 7.36 3.28 23.73
N HIS A 68 6.88 3.39 24.97
CA HIS A 68 7.75 3.57 26.14
C HIS A 68 8.57 2.31 26.44
N LEU A 69 8.03 1.12 26.17
CA LEU A 69 8.76 -0.13 26.36
C LEU A 69 9.91 -0.23 25.36
N LEU A 70 9.67 0.12 24.08
CA LEU A 70 10.70 0.18 23.05
C LEU A 70 11.87 1.11 23.43
N ARG A 71 11.55 2.27 24.02
CA ARG A 71 12.55 3.20 24.55
C ARG A 71 13.36 2.59 25.70
N HIS A 72 12.71 1.87 26.60
CA HIS A 72 13.36 1.22 27.74
C HIS A 72 14.30 0.09 27.31
N ILE A 73 13.88 -0.73 26.34
CA ILE A 73 14.67 -1.89 25.87
C ILE A 73 15.63 -1.54 24.72
N SER A 74 15.67 -0.29 24.27
CA SER A 74 16.50 0.20 23.16
C SER A 74 17.96 -0.31 23.20
N PRO A 75 18.67 -0.35 24.35
CA PRO A 75 20.04 -0.84 24.40
C PRO A 75 20.22 -2.28 23.93
N TYR A 76 19.18 -3.12 24.08
CA TYR A 76 19.20 -4.54 23.74
C TYR A 76 18.74 -4.82 22.32
N ILE A 77 17.84 -3.98 21.77
CA ILE A 77 17.24 -4.20 20.46
C ILE A 77 17.91 -3.40 19.33
N ALA A 78 18.72 -2.38 19.64
CA ALA A 78 19.30 -1.50 18.63
C ALA A 78 20.24 -2.23 17.65
N GLU A 79 21.07 -3.16 18.15
CA GLU A 79 21.97 -3.96 17.32
C GLU A 79 21.24 -5.00 16.44
N PRO A 80 20.34 -5.84 17.01
CA PRO A 80 19.52 -6.75 16.21
C PRO A 80 18.74 -6.05 15.08
N LEU A 81 18.20 -4.86 15.36
CA LEU A 81 17.45 -4.08 14.37
C LEU A 81 18.34 -3.48 13.27
N ALA A 82 19.58 -3.08 13.59
CA ALA A 82 20.55 -2.58 12.61
C ALA A 82 21.05 -3.69 11.66
N THR A 83 21.06 -4.93 12.13
CA THR A 83 21.59 -6.09 11.39
C THR A 83 20.50 -6.88 10.65
N LEU A 84 19.26 -6.40 10.62
CA LEU A 84 18.19 -7.09 9.91
C LEU A 84 18.58 -7.26 8.44
N PRO A 85 18.38 -8.45 7.86
CA PRO A 85 18.63 -8.65 6.44
C PRO A 85 17.77 -7.64 5.69
N SER A 86 18.40 -6.84 4.82
CA SER A 86 17.66 -5.99 3.90
C SER A 86 16.67 -6.89 3.19
N VAL A 87 15.37 -6.64 3.40
CA VAL A 87 14.35 -7.20 2.52
C VAL A 87 14.81 -6.85 1.10
N PRO A 88 14.83 -7.81 0.16
CA PRO A 88 15.14 -7.46 -1.21
C PRO A 88 14.22 -6.29 -1.58
N PRO A 89 14.72 -5.27 -2.30
CA PRO A 89 13.87 -4.18 -2.74
C PRO A 89 12.64 -4.84 -3.34
N VAL A 90 11.45 -4.44 -2.86
CA VAL A 90 10.20 -4.84 -3.52
C VAL A 90 10.42 -4.39 -4.95
N THR A 91 10.78 -5.34 -5.82
CA THR A 91 10.82 -5.07 -7.24
C THR A 91 9.40 -4.63 -7.48
N LEU A 92 9.22 -3.35 -7.81
CA LEU A 92 7.97 -2.88 -8.37
C LEU A 92 7.85 -3.65 -9.68
N LEU A 93 7.41 -4.91 -9.57
CA LEU A 93 6.80 -5.62 -10.67
C LEU A 93 5.75 -4.62 -11.15
N PRO A 94 5.77 -4.27 -12.44
CA PRO A 94 4.74 -3.40 -12.99
C PRO A 94 3.41 -3.96 -12.48
N PRO A 95 2.50 -3.12 -11.94
CA PRO A 95 1.23 -3.61 -11.42
C PRO A 95 0.63 -4.50 -12.50
N THR A 96 0.55 -5.80 -12.22
CA THR A 96 -0.09 -6.73 -13.13
C THR A 96 -1.55 -6.32 -13.12
N LEU A 97 -1.94 -5.46 -14.07
CA LEU A 97 -3.33 -5.10 -14.24
C LEU A 97 -4.07 -6.43 -14.40
N PRO A 98 -5.16 -6.64 -13.63
CA PRO A 98 -5.99 -7.81 -13.86
C PRO A 98 -6.31 -7.81 -15.35
N ARG A 99 -6.01 -8.92 -16.02
CA ARG A 99 -6.32 -9.13 -17.42
C ARG A 99 -7.85 -9.15 -17.51
N ILE A 100 -8.47 -7.99 -17.64
CA ILE A 100 -9.89 -7.86 -17.97
C ILE A 100 -9.96 -8.30 -19.42
N GLY A 101 -10.17 -9.60 -19.62
CA GLY A 101 -10.47 -10.15 -20.93
C GLY A 101 -11.79 -9.56 -21.38
N HIS A 102 -11.73 -8.55 -22.25
CA HIS A 102 -12.84 -8.25 -23.12
C HIS A 102 -12.95 -9.39 -24.12
N SER A 103 -13.74 -10.41 -23.79
CA SER A 103 -14.18 -11.40 -24.76
C SER A 103 -15.22 -10.74 -25.67
N ASN A 104 -14.75 -10.06 -26.72
CA ASN A 104 -15.57 -9.79 -27.89
C ASN A 104 -15.46 -11.02 -28.81
N ALA A 105 -16.45 -11.90 -28.76
CA ALA A 105 -16.73 -12.88 -29.81
C ALA A 105 -18.24 -12.83 -30.06
N GLN A 106 -18.64 -11.87 -30.89
CA GLN A 106 -19.24 -12.13 -32.20
C GLN A 106 -20.59 -12.86 -32.13
N GLU A 107 -21.62 -12.02 -32.21
CA GLU A 107 -22.90 -12.29 -32.86
C GLU A 107 -22.74 -13.18 -34.10
N THR A 108 -23.41 -14.33 -34.11
CA THR A 108 -23.82 -15.01 -35.34
C THR A 108 -25.19 -15.59 -35.08
N GLY A 109 -26.20 -14.88 -35.58
CA GLY A 109 -27.56 -15.38 -35.64
C GLY A 109 -27.66 -16.47 -36.70
N GLU A 110 -28.35 -17.55 -36.38
CA GLU A 110 -29.11 -18.31 -37.36
C GLU A 110 -30.50 -18.61 -36.77
N ARG A 111 -31.50 -17.91 -37.29
CA ARG A 111 -32.88 -18.39 -37.33
C ARG A 111 -32.93 -19.51 -38.37
N ARG A 112 -33.51 -20.65 -38.04
CA ARG A 112 -34.38 -21.40 -38.97
C ARG A 112 -35.22 -22.45 -38.23
N LEU A 113 -36.54 -22.19 -38.32
CA LEU A 113 -37.70 -23.09 -38.40
C LEU A 113 -37.82 -24.24 -37.40
#